data_AF-A0A858REZ7-F1
#
_entry.id   AF-A0A858REZ7-F1
#
_cell.length_a   1.000
_cell.length_b   1.000
_cell.length_c   1.000
_cell.angle_alpha   90.00
_cell.angle_beta   90.00
_cell.angle_gamma   90.00
#
_symmetry.space_group_name_H-M   'P 1'
#
loop_
_entity.id
_entity.type
_entity.pdbx_description
1 polymer ?
#
loop_
_entity_poly.entity_id
_entity_poly.type
_entity_poly.pdbx_seq_one_letter_code
_entity_poly.pdbx_strand_id
1 'polypeptide(L)'
;MKPVQPSGLPCSLAALLLAALPACGIDWVASDGDFGNPGNWSDGNLPTSGTPVNIANSGTATIELPGAYTIGPLILGNHAGDGSILHSGGVLTTGRMIIGGDDSSNGTGNGHYIITNGTLRSAVDDIWIGSKGGTGTLELSGNAFVSSAGWVVVGRDGASGHLKLSGTSTLEVKSGNLPVGCNSNGFTSTLDVEDSARIDAAGEIWVGWIGNNTNEGIMTMKDHASVSTRNGFVLGREGAKGAVDLSGQSTLNAGGYLVCGANPGGHGELILRDEAHVHANKQVWLGYLGGSGTITVEGGCLSAHASVADDPSGAGIAFHNNGALVLNGGQVSTPGFIKKTGTASLTFNGGTLRATGINTSGGFFANFANEELRIGHDGLLFDTKGFAVEVQQSLTGDGPLTKQGTGSLSLKGSIGHSGNTVVETGTLTLELPILSDSHSVSVSGPSSHLKLPHGQVDRIARLIIDGIVQPAGLYKAPGASGPGTETPVIEGSGSLEVRFGPGQVIFSEWIADHQPAYSFEEDSDGDGLKNGLEHVFGSDPNNFNPAPRMITLATGIAILEHPLAASLAADVSYSHEWSKDLIHWHRSDESDTDGTRVIITPITSGSGIQAQYQLVSGSAMQLFGRVVAHQLTTP
;
A
#
# COMPACT_ATOMS: atom_id res chain seq x y z
N MET A 1 104.50 0.26 3.87
CA MET A 1 104.74 -0.02 5.30
C MET A 1 103.39 -0.44 5.89
N LYS A 2 103.29 -1.70 6.35
CA LYS A 2 102.10 -2.35 6.97
C LYS A 2 100.90 -2.70 6.04
N PRO A 3 100.17 -3.81 6.31
CA PRO A 3 100.31 -5.03 5.51
C PRO A 3 98.99 -5.63 4.97
N VAL A 4 99.16 -6.64 4.12
CA VAL A 4 98.14 -7.60 3.66
C VAL A 4 97.77 -8.59 4.79
N GLN A 5 96.47 -8.87 4.97
CA GLN A 5 95.93 -10.11 5.53
C GLN A 5 94.61 -10.48 4.82
N PRO A 6 94.37 -11.77 4.49
CA PRO A 6 93.20 -12.25 3.74
C PRO A 6 92.12 -12.92 4.61
N SER A 7 90.95 -13.08 3.97
CA SER A 7 89.94 -14.15 4.13
C SER A 7 89.38 -14.46 5.52
N GLY A 8 88.14 -14.00 5.74
CA GLY A 8 87.18 -14.60 6.66
C GLY A 8 85.76 -14.39 6.13
N LEU A 9 85.18 -15.40 5.48
CA LEU A 9 83.75 -15.48 5.20
C LEU A 9 83.00 -15.61 6.54
N PRO A 10 82.02 -14.75 6.86
CA PRO A 10 80.97 -15.12 7.78
C PRO A 10 79.81 -15.74 7.00
N CYS A 11 79.41 -16.94 7.42
CA CYS A 11 78.13 -17.55 7.07
C CYS A 11 76.99 -16.56 7.33
N SER A 12 76.36 -16.05 6.29
CA SER A 12 75.05 -15.42 6.41
C SER A 12 74.01 -16.52 6.63
N LEU A 13 73.61 -16.68 7.88
CA LEU A 13 72.42 -17.41 8.28
C LEU A 13 71.23 -16.77 7.54
N ALA A 14 70.71 -17.45 6.51
CA ALA A 14 69.46 -17.07 5.89
C ALA A 14 68.36 -17.28 6.93
N ALA A 15 67.89 -16.19 7.54
CA ALA A 15 66.64 -16.19 8.27
C ALA A 15 65.53 -16.49 7.26
N LEU A 16 65.12 -17.75 7.21
CA LEU A 16 63.89 -18.17 6.55
C LEU A 16 62.77 -17.44 7.29
N LEU A 17 62.26 -16.36 6.69
CA LEU A 17 61.05 -15.72 7.14
C LEU A 17 59.93 -16.75 6.93
N LEU A 18 59.61 -17.52 7.98
CA LEU A 18 58.37 -18.30 8.01
C LEU A 18 57.24 -17.28 7.92
N ALA A 19 56.71 -17.07 6.71
CA ALA A 19 55.35 -16.60 6.60
C ALA A 19 54.50 -17.60 7.38
N ALA A 20 53.73 -17.13 8.36
CA ALA A 20 52.73 -17.96 9.00
C ALA A 20 51.85 -18.55 7.90
N LEU A 21 51.88 -19.87 7.73
CA LEU A 21 50.88 -20.57 6.95
C LEU A 21 49.52 -20.16 7.53
N PRO A 22 48.50 -19.87 6.69
CA PRO A 22 47.16 -19.65 7.23
C PRO A 22 46.82 -20.85 8.11
N ALA A 23 46.41 -20.60 9.36
CA ALA A 23 45.97 -21.67 10.24
C ALA A 23 44.91 -22.48 9.50
N CYS A 24 45.12 -23.79 9.37
CA CYS A 24 44.11 -24.69 8.83
C CYS A 24 42.88 -24.61 9.74
N GLY A 25 41.68 -24.55 9.16
CA GLY A 25 40.44 -24.59 9.94
C GLY A 25 40.32 -25.88 10.75
N ILE A 26 39.53 -25.84 11.82
CA ILE A 26 39.16 -27.03 12.60
C ILE A 26 37.79 -27.49 12.12
N ASP A 27 37.70 -28.75 11.72
CA ASP A 27 36.50 -29.31 11.11
C ASP A 27 35.75 -30.19 12.12
N TRP A 28 34.43 -30.11 12.10
CA TRP A 28 33.57 -31.08 12.76
C TRP A 28 33.62 -32.42 12.06
N VAL A 29 33.87 -33.49 12.81
CA VAL A 29 34.03 -34.86 12.27
C VAL A 29 32.96 -35.84 12.76
N ALA A 30 32.17 -35.46 13.77
CA ALA A 30 31.09 -36.30 14.27
C ALA A 30 29.86 -36.30 13.35
N SER A 31 29.05 -37.37 13.40
CA SER A 31 27.74 -37.37 12.75
C SER A 31 26.79 -36.44 13.50
N ASP A 32 26.52 -36.67 14.78
CA ASP A 32 25.83 -35.73 15.65
C ASP A 32 26.53 -35.74 17.01
N GLY A 33 26.53 -34.63 17.74
CA GLY A 33 27.07 -34.64 19.10
C GLY A 33 27.23 -33.28 19.75
N ASP A 34 27.63 -33.34 21.03
CA ASP A 34 27.92 -32.17 21.84
C ASP A 34 29.07 -31.35 21.27
N PHE A 35 28.83 -30.07 21.01
CA PHE A 35 29.84 -29.10 20.58
C PHE A 35 31.03 -29.05 21.54
N GLY A 36 30.75 -29.26 22.84
CA GLY A 36 31.70 -29.28 23.93
C GLY A 36 32.62 -30.50 24.01
N ASN A 37 32.44 -31.52 23.16
CA ASN A 37 33.29 -32.71 23.16
C ASN A 37 34.51 -32.53 22.21
N PRO A 38 35.75 -32.49 22.72
CA PRO A 38 36.96 -32.38 21.89
C PRO A 38 37.07 -33.48 20.82
N GLY A 39 36.54 -34.69 21.09
CA GLY A 39 36.59 -35.81 20.15
C GLY A 39 35.73 -35.62 18.89
N ASN A 40 34.87 -34.60 18.85
CA ASN A 40 34.05 -34.27 17.70
C ASN A 40 34.76 -33.34 16.70
N TRP A 41 35.98 -32.89 17.02
CA TRP A 41 36.77 -31.96 16.21
C TRP A 41 38.01 -32.62 15.61
N SER A 42 38.40 -32.21 14.40
CA SER A 42 39.46 -32.86 13.60
C SER A 42 40.85 -32.83 14.24
N ASP A 43 41.13 -31.88 15.12
CA ASP A 43 42.38 -31.76 15.88
C ASP A 43 42.31 -32.38 17.29
N GLY A 44 41.15 -32.95 17.66
CA GLY A 44 40.89 -33.54 18.96
C GLY A 44 40.79 -32.54 20.12
N ASN A 45 40.72 -31.24 19.84
CA ASN A 45 40.62 -30.17 20.83
C ASN A 45 39.34 -29.36 20.64
N LEU A 46 38.92 -28.64 21.68
CA LEU A 46 37.86 -27.63 21.52
C LEU A 46 38.40 -26.45 20.72
N PRO A 47 37.65 -25.96 19.71
CA PRO A 47 38.07 -24.79 18.96
C PRO A 47 38.23 -23.57 19.87
N THR A 48 39.26 -22.78 19.60
CA THR A 48 39.56 -21.53 20.32
C THR A 48 39.32 -20.32 19.44
N SER A 49 39.40 -19.12 20.03
CA SER A 49 39.38 -17.87 19.26
C SER A 49 40.49 -17.83 18.21
N GLY A 50 40.19 -17.27 17.03
CA GLY A 50 41.15 -17.01 15.95
C GLY A 50 41.21 -18.06 14.84
N THR A 51 40.94 -19.33 15.13
CA THR A 51 40.93 -20.40 14.11
C THR A 51 39.52 -20.56 13.52
N PRO A 52 39.35 -20.59 12.18
CA PRO A 52 38.05 -20.89 11.57
C PRO A 52 37.56 -22.28 11.96
N VAL A 53 36.26 -22.38 12.24
CA VAL A 53 35.55 -23.60 12.61
C VAL A 53 34.58 -23.95 11.50
N ASN A 54 34.65 -25.16 10.96
CA ASN A 54 33.78 -25.61 9.88
C ASN A 54 32.92 -26.80 10.29
N ILE A 55 31.63 -26.76 9.95
CA ILE A 55 30.74 -27.92 10.00
C ILE A 55 30.18 -28.08 8.59
N ALA A 56 30.62 -29.12 7.87
CA ALA A 56 30.27 -29.32 6.47
C ALA A 56 30.12 -30.81 6.09
N ASN A 57 30.07 -31.69 7.09
CA ASN A 57 30.03 -33.15 6.94
C ASN A 57 28.61 -33.74 7.09
N SER A 58 27.58 -32.91 6.92
CA SER A 58 26.15 -33.20 7.16
C SER A 58 25.80 -33.53 8.60
N GLY A 59 26.73 -33.29 9.54
CA GLY A 59 26.49 -33.54 10.95
C GLY A 59 25.87 -32.37 11.72
N THR A 60 25.29 -32.68 12.89
CA THR A 60 24.67 -31.69 13.79
C THR A 60 25.46 -31.54 15.08
N ALA A 61 25.97 -30.35 15.35
CA ALA A 61 26.52 -30.02 16.66
C ALA A 61 25.43 -29.47 17.60
N THR A 62 25.39 -29.96 18.84
CA THR A 62 24.43 -29.51 19.86
C THR A 62 25.10 -28.62 20.90
N ILE A 63 24.47 -27.50 21.24
CA ILE A 63 24.90 -26.60 22.33
C ILE A 63 23.75 -26.49 23.32
N GLU A 64 23.99 -26.86 24.57
CA GLU A 64 23.00 -26.82 25.65
C GLU A 64 23.61 -26.16 26.90
N LEU A 65 22.79 -25.88 27.93
CA LEU A 65 23.30 -25.44 29.23
C LEU A 65 24.17 -26.54 29.89
N PRO A 66 25.27 -26.19 30.59
CA PRO A 66 25.79 -24.84 30.86
C PRO A 66 26.83 -24.35 29.82
N GLY A 67 26.83 -24.88 28.60
CA GLY A 67 27.84 -24.64 27.56
C GLY A 67 28.10 -23.16 27.30
N ALA A 68 29.38 -22.79 27.30
CA ALA A 68 29.85 -21.43 27.03
C ALA A 68 31.15 -21.49 26.22
N TYR A 69 31.07 -21.20 24.93
CA TYR A 69 32.18 -21.37 23.99
C TYR A 69 32.53 -20.06 23.30
N THR A 70 33.83 -19.80 23.14
CA THR A 70 34.37 -18.68 22.36
C THR A 70 35.29 -19.21 21.28
N ILE A 71 34.89 -19.07 20.03
CA ILE A 71 35.57 -19.63 18.86
C ILE A 71 35.99 -18.54 17.87
N GLY A 72 36.81 -18.90 16.88
CA GLY A 72 37.06 -18.06 15.71
C GLY A 72 35.83 -17.96 14.79
N PRO A 73 36.02 -17.60 13.51
CA PRO A 73 34.93 -17.60 12.54
C PRO A 73 34.23 -18.96 12.45
N LEU A 74 32.92 -18.98 12.29
CA LEU A 74 32.12 -20.20 12.15
C LEU A 74 31.55 -20.30 10.73
N ILE A 75 31.73 -21.44 10.09
CA ILE A 75 31.21 -21.72 8.74
C ILE A 75 30.39 -23.01 8.79
N LEU A 76 29.10 -22.91 8.45
CA LEU A 76 28.19 -24.04 8.32
C LEU A 76 27.89 -24.31 6.84
N GLY A 77 28.03 -25.56 6.41
CA GLY A 77 27.89 -25.99 5.01
C GLY A 77 29.14 -25.77 4.16
N ASN A 78 29.90 -24.69 4.40
CA ASN A 78 31.11 -24.34 3.62
C ASN A 78 30.80 -24.31 2.10
N HIS A 79 31.78 -24.51 1.21
CA HIS A 79 31.59 -24.39 -0.25
C HIS A 79 30.48 -25.27 -0.81
N ALA A 80 30.41 -26.55 -0.42
CA ALA A 80 29.53 -27.54 -1.06
C ALA A 80 29.06 -28.66 -0.12
N GLY A 81 29.18 -28.48 1.20
CA GLY A 81 28.74 -29.43 2.20
C GLY A 81 27.46 -29.00 2.90
N ASP A 82 27.07 -29.77 3.90
CA ASP A 82 25.92 -29.47 4.76
C ASP A 82 26.40 -29.36 6.22
N GLY A 83 25.90 -28.39 6.97
CA GLY A 83 26.28 -28.21 8.37
C GLY A 83 25.15 -27.69 9.23
N SER A 84 25.01 -28.26 10.41
CA SER A 84 23.91 -27.91 11.32
C SER A 84 24.38 -27.65 12.74
N ILE A 85 23.75 -26.67 13.41
CA ILE A 85 23.83 -26.49 14.85
C ILE A 85 22.43 -26.41 15.44
N LEU A 86 22.21 -27.17 16.52
CA LEU A 86 21.06 -27.03 17.41
C LEU A 86 21.52 -26.44 18.74
N HIS A 87 21.02 -25.27 19.09
CA HIS A 87 21.44 -24.49 20.26
C HIS A 87 20.25 -24.28 21.21
N SER A 88 20.09 -25.18 22.19
CA SER A 88 18.93 -25.23 23.10
C SER A 88 19.15 -24.50 24.45
N GLY A 89 20.28 -23.81 24.61
CA GLY A 89 20.66 -23.02 25.79
C GLY A 89 22.17 -22.75 25.82
N GLY A 90 22.66 -21.98 26.79
CA GLY A 90 24.09 -21.65 26.88
C GLY A 90 24.50 -20.47 25.99
N VAL A 91 25.80 -20.34 25.72
CA VAL A 91 26.38 -19.19 25.01
C VAL A 91 27.39 -19.66 23.96
N LEU A 92 27.24 -19.19 22.72
CA LEU A 92 28.27 -19.28 21.68
C LEU A 92 28.71 -17.87 21.28
N THR A 93 30.00 -17.57 21.42
CA THR A 93 30.63 -16.35 20.92
C THR A 93 31.59 -16.70 19.78
N THR A 94 31.44 -16.04 18.64
CA THR A 94 32.23 -16.31 17.43
C THR A 94 32.70 -15.00 16.79
N GLY A 95 33.65 -15.10 15.85
CA GLY A 95 33.97 -14.02 14.92
C GLY A 95 32.89 -13.87 13.84
N ARG A 96 33.30 -13.77 12.58
CA ARG A 96 32.34 -13.84 11.46
C ARG A 96 31.63 -15.18 11.46
N MET A 97 30.33 -15.15 11.18
CA MET A 97 29.54 -16.36 10.98
C MET A 97 29.05 -16.44 9.54
N ILE A 98 29.19 -17.60 8.92
CA ILE A 98 28.64 -17.92 7.60
C ILE A 98 27.77 -19.16 7.75
N ILE A 99 26.49 -19.04 7.45
CA ILE A 99 25.51 -20.11 7.50
C ILE A 99 25.08 -20.39 6.06
N GLY A 100 25.59 -21.45 5.44
CA GLY A 100 25.28 -21.79 4.05
C GLY A 100 26.18 -21.07 3.06
N GLY A 101 27.08 -21.83 2.43
CA GLY A 101 28.11 -21.33 1.52
C GLY A 101 29.41 -20.93 2.23
N ASP A 102 30.25 -20.19 1.51
CA ASP A 102 31.50 -19.62 2.00
C ASP A 102 31.72 -18.22 1.38
N ASP A 103 32.93 -17.66 1.51
CA ASP A 103 33.27 -16.38 0.88
C ASP A 103 33.87 -16.53 -0.54
N SER A 104 33.61 -17.66 -1.20
CA SER A 104 34.02 -17.95 -2.58
C SER A 104 32.80 -18.11 -3.50
N SER A 105 32.94 -17.70 -4.75
CA SER A 105 31.84 -17.71 -5.74
C SER A 105 31.40 -19.13 -6.09
N ASN A 106 30.11 -19.29 -6.40
CA ASN A 106 29.48 -20.54 -6.83
C ASN A 106 29.44 -21.64 -5.76
N GLY A 107 29.41 -21.26 -4.48
CA GLY A 107 29.12 -22.22 -3.42
C GLY A 107 27.73 -22.84 -3.61
N THR A 108 27.56 -24.06 -3.10
CA THR A 108 26.29 -24.78 -3.05
C THR A 108 26.01 -25.34 -1.65
N GLY A 109 26.83 -24.97 -0.65
CA GLY A 109 26.72 -25.52 0.68
C GLY A 109 25.47 -25.03 1.42
N ASN A 110 24.92 -25.90 2.28
CA ASN A 110 23.72 -25.64 3.05
C ASN A 110 24.07 -25.54 4.54
N GLY A 111 23.62 -24.47 5.20
CA GLY A 111 23.86 -24.25 6.61
C GLY A 111 22.55 -24.06 7.37
N HIS A 112 22.41 -24.73 8.50
CA HIS A 112 21.26 -24.58 9.39
C HIS A 112 21.72 -24.25 10.80
N TYR A 113 21.19 -23.18 11.39
CA TYR A 113 21.41 -22.86 12.79
C TYR A 113 20.05 -22.63 13.45
N ILE A 114 19.68 -23.51 14.37
CA ILE A 114 18.43 -23.41 15.13
C ILE A 114 18.78 -23.10 16.57
N ILE A 115 18.28 -21.99 17.09
CA ILE A 115 18.48 -21.57 18.48
C ILE A 115 17.16 -21.43 19.22
N THR A 116 17.07 -22.12 20.34
CA THR A 116 15.95 -22.07 21.28
C THR A 116 16.53 -21.72 22.65
N ASN A 117 16.16 -20.57 23.20
CA ASN A 117 16.59 -20.10 24.52
C ASN A 117 18.10 -19.86 24.75
N GLY A 118 18.96 -20.06 23.74
CA GLY A 118 20.41 -19.84 23.81
C GLY A 118 20.84 -18.38 23.55
N THR A 119 22.14 -18.11 23.68
CA THR A 119 22.75 -16.83 23.29
C THR A 119 23.83 -17.02 22.24
N LEU A 120 23.67 -16.40 21.06
CA LEU A 120 24.68 -16.35 20.01
C LEU A 120 25.21 -14.92 19.86
N ARG A 121 26.54 -14.77 19.81
CA ARG A 121 27.19 -13.47 19.65
C ARG A 121 28.25 -13.52 18.57
N SER A 122 28.09 -12.75 17.50
CA SER A 122 29.23 -12.35 16.68
C SER A 122 29.88 -11.13 17.33
N ALA A 123 31.04 -11.32 17.95
CA ALA A 123 31.63 -10.32 18.85
C ALA A 123 32.35 -9.18 18.13
N VAL A 124 32.76 -9.38 16.87
CA VAL A 124 33.66 -8.46 16.16
C VAL A 124 33.38 -8.31 14.67
N ASP A 125 32.46 -9.07 14.08
CA ASP A 125 32.25 -9.14 12.62
C ASP A 125 30.75 -9.40 12.31
N ASP A 126 30.48 -9.81 11.09
CA ASP A 126 29.15 -10.00 10.53
C ASP A 126 28.58 -11.42 10.76
N ILE A 127 27.27 -11.55 10.59
CA ILE A 127 26.57 -12.83 10.40
C ILE A 127 26.03 -12.86 8.97
N TRP A 128 26.39 -13.86 8.17
CA TRP A 128 25.89 -14.07 6.82
C TRP A 128 25.07 -15.36 6.78
N ILE A 129 23.85 -15.27 6.27
CA ILE A 129 22.89 -16.37 6.14
C ILE A 129 22.65 -16.55 4.65
N GLY A 130 23.30 -17.53 4.03
CA GLY A 130 23.36 -17.71 2.60
C GLY A 130 24.38 -16.77 1.96
N SER A 131 25.50 -17.33 1.47
CA SER A 131 26.61 -16.57 0.90
C SER A 131 27.11 -17.17 -0.42
N LYS A 132 27.24 -16.32 -1.45
CA LYS A 132 27.93 -16.59 -2.73
C LYS A 132 27.51 -17.90 -3.45
N GLY A 133 26.22 -18.19 -3.46
CA GLY A 133 25.62 -19.39 -4.07
C GLY A 133 25.03 -20.40 -3.06
N GLY A 134 25.46 -20.35 -1.80
CA GLY A 134 24.97 -21.25 -0.75
C GLY A 134 23.54 -20.95 -0.27
N THR A 135 22.99 -21.85 0.53
CA THR A 135 21.67 -21.69 1.16
C THR A 135 21.80 -21.69 2.68
N GLY A 136 21.37 -20.60 3.32
CA GLY A 136 21.48 -20.44 4.76
C GLY A 136 20.13 -20.37 5.47
N THR A 137 20.03 -20.96 6.65
CA THR A 137 18.87 -20.83 7.53
C THR A 137 19.30 -20.56 8.96
N LEU A 138 18.79 -19.48 9.55
CA LEU A 138 18.92 -19.15 10.97
C LEU A 138 17.53 -18.98 11.59
N GLU A 139 17.20 -19.81 12.57
CA GLU A 139 15.90 -19.79 13.25
C GLU A 139 16.07 -19.53 14.74
N LEU A 140 15.41 -18.50 15.25
CA LEU A 140 15.38 -18.12 16.66
C LEU A 140 13.98 -18.38 17.22
N SER A 141 13.92 -19.04 18.38
CA SER A 141 12.66 -19.34 19.07
C SER A 141 12.80 -19.26 20.60
N GLY A 142 11.67 -19.30 21.30
CA GLY A 142 11.65 -19.14 22.76
C GLY A 142 12.20 -17.78 23.17
N ASN A 143 13.12 -17.74 24.13
CA ASN A 143 13.82 -16.50 24.53
C ASN A 143 15.25 -16.41 23.97
N ALA A 144 15.52 -17.02 22.82
CA ALA A 144 16.82 -16.95 22.17
C ALA A 144 17.29 -15.49 21.95
N PHE A 145 18.57 -15.24 22.14
CA PHE A 145 19.19 -13.93 21.93
C PHE A 145 20.36 -14.04 20.96
N VAL A 146 20.28 -13.32 19.84
CA VAL A 146 21.37 -13.21 18.86
C VAL A 146 21.83 -11.76 18.81
N SER A 147 23.14 -11.53 18.83
CA SER A 147 23.68 -10.20 18.55
C SER A 147 24.83 -10.25 17.56
N SER A 148 24.85 -9.29 16.64
CA SER A 148 25.96 -9.07 15.70
C SER A 148 26.65 -7.75 16.03
N ALA A 149 27.97 -7.76 16.10
CA ALA A 149 28.76 -6.55 16.21
C ALA A 149 28.78 -5.78 14.88
N GLY A 150 28.76 -6.49 13.75
CA GLY A 150 28.65 -5.94 12.40
C GLY A 150 27.28 -6.24 11.76
N TRP A 151 27.29 -6.43 10.45
CA TRP A 151 26.10 -6.64 9.64
C TRP A 151 25.44 -7.99 9.95
N VAL A 152 24.16 -8.09 9.61
CA VAL A 152 23.48 -9.38 9.48
C VAL A 152 22.92 -9.44 8.07
N VAL A 153 23.41 -10.35 7.23
CA VAL A 153 23.08 -10.37 5.81
C VAL A 153 22.31 -11.64 5.50
N VAL A 154 21.11 -11.51 4.93
CA VAL A 154 20.25 -12.64 4.57
C VAL A 154 20.20 -12.78 3.05
N GLY A 155 20.93 -13.77 2.53
CA GLY A 155 21.09 -14.07 1.11
C GLY A 155 21.92 -13.02 0.38
N ARG A 156 23.19 -13.32 0.11
CA ARG A 156 24.10 -12.40 -0.61
C ARG A 156 24.82 -13.01 -1.80
N ASP A 157 25.07 -12.18 -2.81
CA ASP A 157 25.95 -12.48 -3.95
C ASP A 157 25.58 -13.78 -4.69
N GLY A 158 24.30 -13.97 -4.99
CA GLY A 158 23.81 -15.17 -5.68
C GLY A 158 23.42 -16.31 -4.75
N ALA A 159 23.29 -16.05 -3.45
CA ALA A 159 22.78 -17.00 -2.46
C ALA A 159 21.34 -16.71 -2.04
N SER A 160 20.71 -17.71 -1.41
CA SER A 160 19.43 -17.56 -0.70
C SER A 160 19.62 -17.70 0.81
N GLY A 161 18.93 -16.85 1.57
CA GLY A 161 18.96 -16.88 3.02
C GLY A 161 17.55 -16.86 3.62
N HIS A 162 17.37 -17.57 4.72
CA HIS A 162 16.16 -17.54 5.53
C HIS A 162 16.51 -17.20 6.98
N LEU A 163 15.94 -16.12 7.49
CA LEU A 163 16.03 -15.74 8.90
C LEU A 163 14.62 -15.73 9.50
N LYS A 164 14.39 -16.52 10.54
CA LYS A 164 13.12 -16.58 11.26
C LYS A 164 13.29 -16.27 12.73
N LEU A 165 12.41 -15.46 13.29
CA LEU A 165 12.30 -15.19 14.72
C LEU A 165 10.87 -15.41 15.20
N SER A 166 10.72 -16.22 16.26
CA SER A 166 9.44 -16.48 16.93
C SER A 166 9.57 -16.46 18.47
N GLY A 167 8.47 -16.69 19.18
CA GLY A 167 8.39 -16.60 20.63
C GLY A 167 8.66 -15.18 21.14
N THR A 168 9.63 -15.06 22.05
CA THR A 168 10.11 -13.76 22.57
C THR A 168 11.59 -13.56 22.20
N SER A 169 12.04 -14.16 21.11
CA SER A 169 13.44 -14.11 20.70
C SER A 169 13.84 -12.70 20.27
N THR A 170 15.14 -12.40 20.33
CA THR A 170 15.66 -11.08 19.97
C THR A 170 16.89 -11.19 19.08
N LEU A 171 16.92 -10.41 18.01
CA LEU A 171 18.12 -10.12 17.22
C LEU A 171 18.52 -8.66 17.40
N GLU A 172 19.76 -8.44 17.83
CA GLU A 172 20.38 -7.12 17.95
C GLU A 172 21.49 -6.95 16.92
N VAL A 173 21.32 -6.03 15.97
CA VAL A 173 22.36 -5.62 15.00
C VAL A 173 23.00 -4.34 15.53
N LYS A 174 24.11 -4.48 16.25
CA LYS A 174 24.71 -3.39 17.05
C LYS A 174 25.37 -2.31 16.20
N SER A 175 25.89 -2.70 15.04
CA SER A 175 26.41 -1.78 14.02
C SER A 175 26.19 -2.39 12.63
N GLY A 176 26.32 -1.61 11.57
CA GLY A 176 26.02 -2.10 10.22
C GLY A 176 24.52 -2.26 9.95
N ASN A 177 24.21 -2.82 8.79
CA ASN A 177 22.85 -2.94 8.27
C ASN A 177 22.37 -4.41 8.26
N LEU A 178 21.06 -4.57 8.09
CA LEU A 178 20.41 -5.86 7.87
C LEU A 178 19.77 -5.90 6.46
N PRO A 179 20.53 -6.28 5.42
CA PRO A 179 19.96 -6.53 4.10
C PRO A 179 19.36 -7.95 3.99
N VAL A 180 18.24 -8.05 3.27
CA VAL A 180 17.56 -9.28 2.89
C VAL A 180 17.48 -9.32 1.37
N GLY A 181 18.11 -10.30 0.72
CA GLY A 181 18.22 -10.39 -0.74
C GLY A 181 19.17 -9.34 -1.30
N CYS A 182 20.48 -9.59 -1.19
CA CYS A 182 21.56 -8.68 -1.61
C CYS A 182 22.31 -9.22 -2.82
N ASN A 183 22.22 -8.58 -3.99
CA ASN A 183 22.98 -9.00 -5.18
C ASN A 183 22.76 -10.48 -5.56
N SER A 184 21.54 -11.00 -5.37
CA SER A 184 21.20 -12.42 -5.57
C SER A 184 20.16 -12.61 -6.68
N ASN A 185 20.47 -12.17 -7.89
CA ASN A 185 19.57 -12.28 -9.04
C ASN A 185 19.11 -13.74 -9.25
N GLY A 186 17.80 -13.95 -9.36
CA GLY A 186 17.17 -15.26 -9.54
C GLY A 186 16.84 -15.97 -8.22
N PHE A 187 17.12 -15.35 -7.08
CA PHE A 187 16.87 -15.90 -5.76
C PHE A 187 15.97 -14.99 -4.93
N THR A 188 15.25 -15.62 -4.01
CA THR A 188 14.44 -14.96 -2.99
C THR A 188 15.05 -15.25 -1.62
N SER A 189 15.17 -14.22 -0.78
CA SER A 189 15.60 -14.35 0.62
C SER A 189 14.55 -13.79 1.55
N THR A 190 14.38 -14.41 2.71
CA THR A 190 13.22 -14.17 3.58
C THR A 190 13.61 -13.83 5.01
N LEU A 191 12.87 -12.88 5.59
CA LEU A 191 12.92 -12.52 7.01
C LEU A 191 11.52 -12.62 7.63
N ASP A 192 11.29 -13.60 8.49
CA ASP A 192 10.00 -13.77 9.16
C ASP A 192 10.11 -13.44 10.65
N VAL A 193 9.22 -12.58 11.14
CA VAL A 193 9.14 -12.17 12.55
C VAL A 193 7.71 -12.35 13.05
N GLU A 194 7.52 -13.29 13.98
CA GLU A 194 6.19 -13.69 14.49
C GLU A 194 6.15 -13.68 16.03
N ASP A 195 4.98 -14.00 16.59
CA ASP A 195 4.70 -13.97 18.03
C ASP A 195 5.03 -12.60 18.68
N SER A 196 6.00 -12.54 19.59
CA SER A 196 6.49 -11.33 20.26
C SER A 196 7.99 -11.15 20.04
N ALA A 197 8.52 -11.70 18.95
CA ALA A 197 9.92 -11.59 18.61
C ALA A 197 10.31 -10.15 18.25
N ARG A 198 11.60 -9.83 18.48
CA ARG A 198 12.12 -8.47 18.33
C ARG A 198 13.39 -8.41 17.47
N ILE A 199 13.45 -7.41 16.58
CA ILE A 199 14.68 -6.99 15.92
C ILE A 199 14.99 -5.54 16.28
N ASP A 200 16.21 -5.30 16.76
CA ASP A 200 16.75 -3.96 16.95
C ASP A 200 17.98 -3.77 16.06
N ALA A 201 17.87 -2.91 15.04
CA ALA A 201 18.96 -2.59 14.12
C ALA A 201 19.49 -1.17 14.32
N ALA A 202 20.77 -1.04 14.65
CA ALA A 202 21.43 0.25 14.79
C ALA A 202 21.65 0.96 13.44
N GLY A 203 21.72 0.21 12.34
CA GLY A 203 21.77 0.75 10.98
C GLY A 203 20.40 0.80 10.30
N GLU A 204 20.42 0.52 9.00
CA GLU A 204 19.23 0.37 8.17
C GLU A 204 18.87 -1.11 7.99
N ILE A 205 17.59 -1.38 7.74
CA ILE A 205 17.14 -2.65 7.17
C ILE A 205 16.82 -2.40 5.69
N TRP A 206 17.34 -3.26 4.82
CA TRP A 206 17.08 -3.20 3.38
C TRP A 206 16.45 -4.50 2.91
N VAL A 207 15.17 -4.47 2.55
CA VAL A 207 14.46 -5.62 1.99
C VAL A 207 14.53 -5.51 0.47
N GLY A 208 15.31 -6.37 -0.17
CA GLY A 208 15.66 -6.26 -1.58
C GLY A 208 16.68 -5.16 -1.83
N TRP A 209 17.96 -5.53 -1.93
CA TRP A 209 19.05 -4.58 -2.18
C TRP A 209 19.93 -5.05 -3.33
N ILE A 210 20.19 -4.15 -4.29
CA ILE A 210 21.16 -4.23 -5.39
C ILE A 210 21.01 -5.46 -6.31
N GLY A 211 20.91 -5.23 -7.62
CA GLY A 211 20.80 -6.31 -8.60
C GLY A 211 19.84 -5.95 -9.71
N ASN A 212 19.00 -6.89 -10.10
CA ASN A 212 17.88 -6.68 -11.02
C ASN A 212 16.57 -7.16 -10.39
N ASN A 213 15.47 -7.04 -11.14
CA ASN A 213 14.12 -7.33 -10.67
C ASN A 213 13.82 -8.82 -10.39
N THR A 214 14.83 -9.69 -10.48
CA THR A 214 14.78 -11.10 -10.05
C THR A 214 15.53 -11.36 -8.75
N ASN A 215 16.25 -10.36 -8.20
CA ASN A 215 16.73 -10.40 -6.82
C ASN A 215 15.60 -9.90 -5.90
N GLU A 216 15.12 -10.77 -5.02
CA GLU A 216 13.95 -10.49 -4.18
C GLU A 216 14.26 -10.68 -2.69
N GLY A 217 14.03 -9.63 -1.91
CA GLY A 217 13.93 -9.72 -0.46
C GLY A 217 12.47 -9.68 -0.04
N ILE A 218 12.07 -10.59 0.85
CA ILE A 218 10.74 -10.62 1.43
C ILE A 218 10.85 -10.56 2.95
N MET A 219 9.99 -9.78 3.58
CA MET A 219 9.85 -9.78 5.03
C MET A 219 8.39 -9.89 5.44
N THR A 220 8.11 -10.75 6.41
CA THR A 220 6.77 -10.92 6.98
C THR A 220 6.80 -10.58 8.47
N MET A 221 5.84 -9.78 8.93
CA MET A 221 5.62 -9.48 10.35
C MET A 221 4.20 -9.86 10.76
N LYS A 222 4.04 -10.63 11.84
CA LYS A 222 2.74 -11.08 12.34
C LYS A 222 2.63 -10.92 13.86
N ASP A 223 1.44 -11.18 14.39
CA ASP A 223 1.15 -11.20 15.82
C ASP A 223 1.57 -9.90 16.51
N HIS A 224 2.40 -9.93 17.55
CA HIS A 224 2.93 -8.76 18.26
C HIS A 224 4.42 -8.51 17.95
N ALA A 225 4.92 -8.99 16.80
CA ALA A 225 6.31 -8.82 16.40
C ALA A 225 6.72 -7.34 16.36
N SER A 226 7.95 -7.04 16.76
CA SER A 226 8.48 -5.68 16.73
C SER A 226 9.82 -5.58 16.01
N VAL A 227 9.90 -4.68 15.03
CA VAL A 227 11.14 -4.41 14.29
C VAL A 227 11.42 -2.92 14.36
N SER A 228 12.60 -2.57 14.86
CA SER A 228 13.00 -1.17 15.00
C SER A 228 14.37 -0.94 14.35
N THR A 229 14.47 0.11 13.56
CA THR A 229 15.75 0.60 13.03
C THR A 229 16.07 1.95 13.64
N ARG A 230 17.36 2.26 13.81
CA ARG A 230 17.78 3.60 14.24
C ARG A 230 17.88 4.57 13.07
N ASN A 231 18.28 4.10 11.88
CA ASN A 231 18.54 4.97 10.74
C ASN A 231 17.40 4.99 9.73
N GLY A 232 17.02 3.87 9.16
CA GLY A 232 16.09 3.86 8.02
C GLY A 232 15.61 2.45 7.72
N PHE A 233 14.57 2.38 6.91
CA PHE A 233 14.00 1.12 6.42
C PHE A 233 13.72 1.28 4.93
N VAL A 234 14.32 0.44 4.09
CA VAL A 234 14.25 0.58 2.63
C VAL A 234 13.77 -0.72 2.01
N LEU A 235 12.83 -0.62 1.08
CA LEU A 235 12.30 -1.73 0.30
C LEU A 235 12.61 -1.51 -1.17
N GLY A 236 13.20 -2.50 -1.82
CA GLY A 236 13.41 -2.49 -3.27
C GLY A 236 14.38 -1.41 -3.71
N ARG A 237 15.68 -1.67 -3.58
CA ARG A 237 16.75 -0.70 -3.82
C ARG A 237 17.67 -1.15 -4.95
N GLU A 238 18.07 -0.21 -5.82
CA GLU A 238 19.13 -0.40 -6.83
C GLU A 238 18.87 -1.61 -7.75
N GLY A 239 17.68 -1.66 -8.36
CA GLY A 239 17.28 -2.71 -9.29
C GLY A 239 16.55 -3.89 -8.66
N ALA A 240 16.68 -4.11 -7.34
CA ALA A 240 16.08 -5.25 -6.64
C ALA A 240 14.60 -5.03 -6.27
N LYS A 241 13.91 -6.14 -5.97
CA LYS A 241 12.55 -6.16 -5.43
C LYS A 241 12.55 -6.36 -3.91
N GLY A 242 11.78 -5.54 -3.22
CA GLY A 242 11.54 -5.67 -1.78
C GLY A 242 10.07 -5.70 -1.48
N ALA A 243 9.60 -6.77 -0.83
CA ALA A 243 8.21 -6.92 -0.42
C ALA A 243 8.13 -7.08 1.11
N VAL A 244 7.24 -6.32 1.75
CA VAL A 244 6.97 -6.42 3.19
C VAL A 244 5.48 -6.53 3.44
N ASP A 245 5.07 -7.56 4.17
CA ASP A 245 3.68 -7.77 4.61
C ASP A 245 3.62 -7.73 6.14
N LEU A 246 2.81 -6.83 6.69
CA LEU A 246 2.58 -6.68 8.12
C LEU A 246 1.13 -6.98 8.47
N SER A 247 0.91 -7.88 9.43
CA SER A 247 -0.42 -8.23 9.94
C SER A 247 -0.41 -8.39 11.47
N GLY A 248 -1.55 -8.77 12.06
CA GLY A 248 -1.74 -8.82 13.51
C GLY A 248 -1.66 -7.44 14.16
N GLN A 249 -0.96 -7.35 15.28
CA GLN A 249 -0.60 -6.12 16.02
C GLN A 249 0.90 -5.81 15.89
N SER A 250 1.53 -6.24 14.80
CA SER A 250 2.97 -6.07 14.60
C SER A 250 3.35 -4.60 14.46
N THR A 251 4.57 -4.23 14.87
CA THR A 251 5.04 -2.85 14.87
C THR A 251 6.39 -2.71 14.19
N LEU A 252 6.45 -1.90 13.13
CA LEU A 252 7.67 -1.49 12.44
C LEU A 252 7.98 -0.02 12.75
N ASN A 253 9.13 0.23 13.38
CA ASN A 253 9.63 1.58 13.65
C ASN A 253 10.85 1.89 12.77
N ALA A 254 10.68 2.74 11.77
CA ALA A 254 11.79 3.30 11.01
C ALA A 254 12.34 4.54 11.72
N GLY A 255 13.54 4.41 12.30
CA GLY A 255 14.16 5.47 13.10
C GLY A 255 14.48 6.76 12.32
N GLY A 256 14.53 6.67 10.99
CA GLY A 256 14.59 7.80 10.08
C GLY A 256 13.62 7.62 8.92
N TYR A 257 14.10 7.60 7.68
CA TYR A 257 13.23 7.51 6.50
C TYR A 257 12.72 6.08 6.29
N LEU A 258 11.44 5.96 5.92
CA LEU A 258 10.89 4.76 5.30
C LEU A 258 10.88 4.98 3.79
N VAL A 259 11.54 4.13 3.02
CA VAL A 259 11.67 4.30 1.56
C VAL A 259 11.12 3.06 0.87
N CYS A 260 10.08 3.24 0.07
CA CYS A 260 9.51 2.19 -0.77
C CYS A 260 9.90 2.47 -2.24
N GLY A 261 10.74 1.61 -2.81
CA GLY A 261 11.34 1.80 -4.13
C GLY A 261 12.41 2.89 -4.15
N ALA A 262 13.68 2.51 -4.27
CA ALA A 262 14.81 3.44 -4.28
C ALA A 262 15.81 3.16 -5.40
N ASN A 263 16.33 4.22 -6.01
CA ASN A 263 17.31 4.19 -7.10
C ASN A 263 16.76 3.51 -8.37
N PRO A 264 17.42 3.67 -9.54
CA PRO A 264 16.89 3.15 -10.80
C PRO A 264 16.58 1.64 -10.74
N GLY A 265 15.36 1.28 -11.13
CA GLY A 265 14.89 -0.11 -11.17
C GLY A 265 14.58 -0.74 -9.81
N GLY A 266 14.72 -0.02 -8.68
CA GLY A 266 14.29 -0.52 -7.38
C GLY A 266 12.77 -0.60 -7.29
N HIS A 267 12.22 -1.73 -6.84
CA HIS A 267 10.78 -1.98 -6.74
C HIS A 267 10.39 -2.33 -5.30
N GLY A 268 9.76 -1.41 -4.59
CA GLY A 268 9.27 -1.63 -3.23
C GLY A 268 7.76 -1.86 -3.18
N GLU A 269 7.34 -2.79 -2.34
CA GLU A 269 5.95 -3.04 -1.98
C GLU A 269 5.84 -3.24 -0.47
N LEU A 270 4.92 -2.52 0.17
CA LEU A 270 4.63 -2.65 1.59
C LEU A 270 3.12 -2.69 1.81
N ILE A 271 2.65 -3.72 2.50
CA ILE A 271 1.23 -3.91 2.77
C ILE A 271 0.99 -3.99 4.28
N LEU A 272 0.05 -3.18 4.78
CA LEU A 272 -0.40 -3.19 6.17
C LEU A 272 -1.81 -3.78 6.25
N ARG A 273 -1.99 -4.75 7.15
CA ARG A 273 -3.26 -5.44 7.42
C ARG A 273 -3.59 -5.39 8.91
N ASP A 274 -4.80 -5.84 9.25
CA ASP A 274 -5.28 -6.00 10.63
C ASP A 274 -5.10 -4.74 11.49
N GLU A 275 -4.34 -4.83 12.59
CA GLU A 275 -4.02 -3.76 13.53
C GLU A 275 -2.52 -3.42 13.49
N ALA A 276 -1.81 -3.71 12.39
CA ALA A 276 -0.38 -3.47 12.28
C ALA A 276 -0.03 -1.97 12.29
N HIS A 277 1.12 -1.63 12.87
CA HIS A 277 1.59 -0.25 12.99
C HIS A 277 2.92 -0.06 12.27
N VAL A 278 2.96 0.93 11.38
CA VAL A 278 4.20 1.43 10.78
C VAL A 278 4.43 2.87 11.21
N HIS A 279 5.60 3.13 11.77
CA HIS A 279 6.01 4.46 12.20
C HIS A 279 7.30 4.88 11.49
N ALA A 280 7.23 5.93 10.68
CA ALA A 280 8.39 6.61 10.15
C ALA A 280 8.66 7.88 10.97
N ASN A 281 9.81 7.91 11.66
CA ASN A 281 10.24 9.08 12.43
C ASN A 281 10.53 10.29 11.54
N LYS A 282 10.91 10.05 10.29
CA LYS A 282 11.06 11.04 9.23
C LYS A 282 10.00 10.82 8.14
N GLN A 283 10.24 11.33 6.94
CA GLN A 283 9.35 11.12 5.81
C GLN A 283 9.27 9.66 5.36
N VAL A 284 8.12 9.33 4.78
CA VAL A 284 7.97 8.18 3.88
C VAL A 284 8.25 8.64 2.45
N TRP A 285 9.10 7.94 1.72
CA TRP A 285 9.42 8.22 0.31
C TRP A 285 8.94 7.08 -0.59
N LEU A 286 8.25 7.45 -1.67
CA LEU A 286 7.72 6.52 -2.66
C LEU A 286 8.38 6.77 -4.03
N GLY A 287 9.10 5.77 -4.55
CA GLY A 287 9.77 5.82 -5.84
C GLY A 287 10.98 6.76 -5.90
N TYR A 288 11.80 6.75 -4.85
CA TYR A 288 12.97 7.62 -4.70
C TYR A 288 14.04 7.38 -5.78
N LEU A 289 14.65 8.45 -6.32
CA LEU A 289 15.77 8.41 -7.29
C LEU A 289 15.65 7.43 -8.46
N GLY A 290 14.47 7.30 -9.08
CA GLY A 290 14.21 6.42 -10.22
C GLY A 290 13.63 5.05 -9.85
N GLY A 291 13.31 4.83 -8.57
CA GLY A 291 12.61 3.64 -8.11
C GLY A 291 11.09 3.72 -8.31
N SER A 292 10.42 2.59 -8.04
CA SER A 292 8.97 2.43 -8.02
C SER A 292 8.53 1.88 -6.67
N GLY A 293 7.59 2.53 -6.02
CA GLY A 293 7.19 2.18 -4.65
C GLY A 293 5.69 2.21 -4.46
N THR A 294 5.14 1.14 -3.90
CA THR A 294 3.72 1.07 -3.54
C THR A 294 3.57 0.79 -2.05
N ILE A 295 2.70 1.55 -1.38
CA ILE A 295 2.21 1.21 -0.05
C ILE A 295 0.71 0.99 -0.13
N THR A 296 0.24 -0.13 0.42
CA THR A 296 -1.18 -0.43 0.56
C THR A 296 -1.53 -0.56 2.03
N VAL A 297 -2.52 0.20 2.48
CA VAL A 297 -3.03 0.16 3.85
C VAL A 297 -4.44 -0.43 3.80
N GLU A 298 -4.58 -1.70 4.14
CA GLU A 298 -5.88 -2.39 4.26
C GLU A 298 -6.40 -2.36 5.71
N GLY A 299 -5.47 -2.34 6.66
CA GLY A 299 -5.74 -2.23 8.09
C GLY A 299 -4.64 -1.45 8.81
N GLY A 300 -4.77 -1.33 10.12
CA GLY A 300 -3.71 -0.77 10.96
C GLY A 300 -3.49 0.73 10.77
N CYS A 301 -2.26 1.18 11.02
CA CYS A 301 -1.89 2.59 10.93
C CYS A 301 -0.49 2.80 10.35
N LEU A 302 -0.42 3.55 9.25
CA LEU A 302 0.82 4.17 8.76
C LEU A 302 0.93 5.58 9.34
N SER A 303 1.98 5.86 10.09
CA SER A 303 2.29 7.18 10.62
C SER A 303 3.60 7.71 10.06
N ALA A 304 3.55 8.92 9.51
CA ALA A 304 4.69 9.58 8.91
C ALA A 304 4.89 10.96 9.54
N HIS A 305 6.11 11.22 10.02
CA HIS A 305 6.44 12.46 10.71
C HIS A 305 7.51 13.20 9.93
N ALA A 306 7.27 14.45 9.57
CA ALA A 306 8.31 15.27 8.97
C ALA A 306 8.48 16.56 9.74
N SER A 307 9.74 16.95 9.91
CA SER A 307 10.12 18.29 10.30
C SER A 307 10.48 19.10 9.06
N VAL A 308 10.35 20.42 9.15
CA VAL A 308 10.93 21.35 8.15
C VAL A 308 12.46 21.19 8.01
N ALA A 309 13.11 20.54 8.98
CA ALA A 309 14.51 20.14 8.90
C ALA A 309 14.75 18.92 7.98
N ASP A 310 13.77 18.03 7.83
CA ASP A 310 13.86 16.85 6.96
C ASP A 310 13.43 17.17 5.52
N ASP A 311 12.41 18.02 5.37
CA ASP A 311 11.99 18.58 4.09
C ASP A 311 11.33 19.95 4.29
N PRO A 312 11.67 20.98 3.48
CA PRO A 312 11.13 22.33 3.66
C PRO A 312 9.59 22.43 3.60
N SER A 313 8.91 21.46 2.97
CA SER A 313 7.43 21.43 2.93
C SER A 313 6.80 20.99 4.25
N GLY A 314 7.53 20.29 5.11
CA GLY A 314 6.96 19.66 6.30
C GLY A 314 5.95 18.53 6.02
N ALA A 315 5.80 18.08 4.77
CA ALA A 315 4.96 16.93 4.41
C ALA A 315 5.51 15.63 4.98
N GLY A 316 4.67 14.71 5.48
CA GLY A 316 5.13 13.42 6.02
C GLY A 316 5.41 12.38 4.95
N ILE A 317 4.75 12.49 3.79
CA ILE A 317 4.84 11.49 2.72
C ILE A 317 5.20 12.18 1.41
N ALA A 318 6.26 11.72 0.74
CA ALA A 318 6.78 12.29 -0.49
C ALA A 318 6.75 11.28 -1.65
N PHE A 319 6.23 11.72 -2.79
CA PHE A 319 6.17 10.96 -4.04
C PHE A 319 7.25 11.47 -4.99
N HIS A 320 8.05 10.56 -5.54
CA HIS A 320 9.20 10.88 -6.38
C HIS A 320 9.04 10.43 -7.84
N ASN A 321 9.26 9.17 -8.21
CA ASN A 321 9.17 8.75 -9.61
C ASN A 321 7.87 8.03 -9.88
N ASN A 322 7.79 6.75 -9.59
CA ASN A 322 6.55 5.99 -9.68
C ASN A 322 6.08 5.62 -8.26
N GLY A 323 5.45 6.58 -7.58
CA GLY A 323 4.97 6.40 -6.21
C GLY A 323 3.47 6.17 -6.16
N ALA A 324 3.04 5.15 -5.42
CA ALA A 324 1.63 4.86 -5.19
C ALA A 324 1.35 4.65 -3.70
N LEU A 325 0.25 5.23 -3.22
CA LEU A 325 -0.33 4.92 -1.91
C LEU A 325 -1.81 4.60 -2.09
N VAL A 326 -2.23 3.45 -1.59
CA VAL A 326 -3.61 3.00 -1.59
C VAL A 326 -4.07 2.88 -0.15
N LEU A 327 -5.01 3.72 0.26
CA LEU A 327 -5.72 3.60 1.54
C LEU A 327 -6.99 2.81 1.27
N ASN A 328 -6.98 1.50 1.55
CA ASN A 328 -8.08 0.57 1.33
C ASN A 328 -8.79 0.16 2.63
N GLY A 329 -8.58 0.94 3.70
CA GLY A 329 -8.91 0.61 5.08
C GLY A 329 -7.91 1.23 6.05
N GLY A 330 -7.96 0.87 7.33
CA GLY A 330 -7.01 1.36 8.35
C GLY A 330 -6.90 2.89 8.43
N GLN A 331 -5.68 3.37 8.73
CA GLN A 331 -5.38 4.80 8.89
C GLN A 331 -4.02 5.20 8.29
N VAL A 332 -3.98 6.38 7.66
CA VAL A 332 -2.74 7.11 7.36
C VAL A 332 -2.72 8.40 8.16
N SER A 333 -1.73 8.58 9.02
CA SER A 333 -1.51 9.77 9.84
C SER A 333 -0.30 10.57 9.33
N THR A 334 -0.51 11.79 8.84
CA THR A 334 0.56 12.62 8.24
C THR A 334 0.27 14.11 8.38
N PRO A 335 1.29 15.00 8.44
CA PRO A 335 1.10 16.44 8.31
C PRO A 335 0.75 16.88 6.87
N GLY A 336 0.91 15.98 5.88
CA GLY A 336 0.51 16.19 4.50
C GLY A 336 1.37 15.41 3.51
N PHE A 337 1.10 15.62 2.23
CA PHE A 337 1.74 14.96 1.10
C PHE A 337 2.44 15.96 0.20
N ILE A 338 3.51 15.51 -0.45
CA ILE A 338 4.18 16.28 -1.50
C ILE A 338 4.58 15.40 -2.68
N LYS A 339 4.26 15.85 -3.89
CA LYS A 339 4.87 15.33 -5.11
C LYS A 339 6.13 16.13 -5.43
N LYS A 340 7.26 15.43 -5.54
CA LYS A 340 8.57 16.03 -5.83
C LYS A 340 8.85 15.99 -7.33
N THR A 341 8.66 14.84 -7.95
CA THR A 341 8.93 14.59 -9.39
C THR A 341 7.92 13.58 -9.93
N GLY A 342 8.08 13.12 -11.18
CA GLY A 342 7.45 11.88 -11.68
C GLY A 342 5.92 11.86 -11.68
N THR A 343 5.37 10.66 -11.48
CA THR A 343 3.94 10.35 -11.38
C THR A 343 3.60 9.96 -9.93
N ALA A 344 2.50 10.49 -9.41
CA ALA A 344 1.96 10.07 -8.13
C ALA A 344 0.57 9.45 -8.34
N SER A 345 0.27 8.40 -7.58
CA SER A 345 -1.09 7.88 -7.47
C SER A 345 -1.46 7.78 -6.00
N LEU A 346 -2.53 8.47 -5.61
CA LEU A 346 -3.07 8.41 -4.27
C LEU A 346 -4.56 8.05 -4.36
N THR A 347 -4.87 6.83 -3.93
CA THR A 347 -6.24 6.29 -3.98
C THR A 347 -6.76 6.10 -2.56
N PHE A 348 -7.95 6.62 -2.29
CA PHE A 348 -8.69 6.46 -1.05
C PHE A 348 -9.92 5.60 -1.33
N ASN A 349 -9.86 4.32 -0.98
CA ASN A 349 -10.95 3.38 -1.11
C ASN A 349 -11.27 2.83 0.30
N GLY A 350 -11.69 3.71 1.19
CA GLY A 350 -11.95 3.43 2.60
C GLY A 350 -10.86 3.96 3.54
N GLY A 351 -11.00 3.65 4.82
CA GLY A 351 -10.05 4.04 5.86
C GLY A 351 -10.10 5.52 6.24
N THR A 352 -9.13 5.92 7.09
CA THR A 352 -9.02 7.28 7.63
C THR A 352 -7.71 7.95 7.22
N LEU A 353 -7.80 9.10 6.56
CA LEU A 353 -6.69 10.04 6.43
C LEU A 353 -6.73 11.04 7.59
N ARG A 354 -5.76 10.95 8.50
CA ARG A 354 -5.67 11.79 9.70
C ARG A 354 -4.57 12.84 9.58
N ALA A 355 -4.92 14.10 9.76
CA ALA A 355 -3.96 15.19 9.86
C ALA A 355 -3.23 15.15 11.21
N THR A 356 -1.89 15.21 11.18
CA THR A 356 -1.05 15.39 12.38
C THR A 356 -0.37 16.76 12.42
N GLY A 357 -0.60 17.57 11.39
CA GLY A 357 -0.02 18.88 11.16
C GLY A 357 -0.53 19.43 9.83
N ILE A 358 0.12 20.48 9.33
CA ILE A 358 -0.15 21.05 8.01
C ILE A 358 1.14 21.14 7.21
N ASN A 359 1.07 20.74 5.94
CA ASN A 359 2.10 20.99 4.95
C ASN A 359 2.17 22.52 4.70
N THR A 360 3.38 23.06 4.65
CA THR A 360 3.66 24.49 4.54
C THR A 360 3.77 24.98 3.11
N SER A 361 3.73 24.08 2.13
CA SER A 361 4.02 24.39 0.72
C SER A 361 2.90 23.90 -0.21
N GLY A 362 1.87 24.71 -0.46
CA GLY A 362 0.86 24.40 -1.50
C GLY A 362 -0.31 23.50 -1.06
N GLY A 363 -0.68 23.55 0.22
CA GLY A 363 -1.82 22.78 0.77
C GLY A 363 -1.44 21.38 1.23
N PHE A 364 -2.44 20.58 1.64
CA PHE A 364 -2.24 19.24 2.18
C PHE A 364 -1.70 18.24 1.14
N PHE A 365 -1.99 18.45 -0.14
CA PHE A 365 -1.47 17.67 -1.27
C PHE A 365 -0.63 18.56 -2.19
N ALA A 366 0.61 18.84 -1.80
CA ALA A 366 1.48 19.76 -2.52
C ALA A 366 1.93 19.20 -3.88
N ASN A 367 1.79 20.00 -4.94
CA ASN A 367 2.20 19.71 -6.32
C ASN A 367 1.49 18.52 -6.99
N PHE A 368 0.40 18.02 -6.42
CA PHE A 368 -0.41 16.99 -7.08
C PHE A 368 -1.29 17.60 -8.17
N ALA A 369 -1.44 16.87 -9.27
CA ALA A 369 -2.49 17.10 -10.24
C ALA A 369 -3.81 16.44 -9.77
N ASN A 370 -4.93 16.83 -10.38
CA ASN A 370 -6.25 16.38 -9.94
C ASN A 370 -6.46 14.88 -10.17
N GLU A 371 -5.99 14.36 -11.30
CA GLU A 371 -6.08 12.95 -11.69
C GLU A 371 -5.24 12.01 -10.82
N GLU A 372 -4.35 12.55 -10.00
CA GLU A 372 -3.49 11.79 -9.09
C GLU A 372 -4.16 11.51 -7.75
N LEU A 373 -5.32 12.13 -7.49
CA LEU A 373 -6.11 11.99 -6.26
C LEU A 373 -7.49 11.40 -6.58
N ARG A 374 -7.71 10.14 -6.21
CA ARG A 374 -8.97 9.43 -6.46
C ARG A 374 -9.61 8.94 -5.15
N ILE A 375 -10.89 9.24 -4.98
CA ILE A 375 -11.76 8.63 -3.97
C ILE A 375 -12.49 7.47 -4.65
N GLY A 376 -12.08 6.24 -4.34
CA GLY A 376 -12.78 5.03 -4.73
C GLY A 376 -14.06 4.82 -3.93
N HIS A 377 -14.85 3.83 -4.32
CA HIS A 377 -16.22 3.54 -3.88
C HIS A 377 -16.42 3.54 -2.37
N ASP A 378 -15.48 3.00 -1.60
CA ASP A 378 -15.56 2.92 -0.13
C ASP A 378 -15.26 4.27 0.57
N GLY A 379 -14.88 5.28 -0.20
CA GLY A 379 -14.83 6.68 0.21
C GLY A 379 -13.55 7.10 0.92
N LEU A 380 -13.56 8.33 1.40
CA LEU A 380 -12.48 8.93 2.18
C LEU A 380 -13.04 9.52 3.47
N LEU A 381 -12.60 9.00 4.62
CA LEU A 381 -12.74 9.72 5.88
C LEU A 381 -11.51 10.60 6.13
N PHE A 382 -11.71 11.92 6.11
CA PHE A 382 -10.68 12.91 6.41
C PHE A 382 -10.85 13.43 7.83
N ASP A 383 -9.99 12.98 8.75
CA ASP A 383 -9.93 13.44 10.14
C ASP A 383 -8.93 14.58 10.27
N THR A 384 -9.42 15.81 10.46
CA THR A 384 -8.55 16.98 10.63
C THR A 384 -7.95 17.10 12.03
N LYS A 385 -8.36 16.29 13.01
CA LYS A 385 -7.90 16.28 14.42
C LYS A 385 -8.02 17.59 15.23
N GLY A 386 -8.18 18.73 14.58
CA GLY A 386 -8.06 20.08 15.12
C GLY A 386 -7.36 21.09 14.20
N PHE A 387 -6.75 20.64 13.10
CA PHE A 387 -6.03 21.48 12.13
C PHE A 387 -6.97 22.16 11.12
N ALA A 388 -6.54 23.32 10.63
CA ALA A 388 -7.14 23.98 9.46
C ALA A 388 -6.43 23.48 8.20
N VAL A 389 -7.02 22.49 7.53
CA VAL A 389 -6.46 21.82 6.36
C VAL A 389 -7.02 22.42 5.09
N GLU A 390 -6.16 22.66 4.10
CA GLU A 390 -6.53 23.16 2.78
C GLU A 390 -6.20 22.12 1.69
N VAL A 391 -7.16 21.88 0.81
CA VAL A 391 -7.00 21.04 -0.39
C VAL A 391 -7.26 21.92 -1.62
N GLN A 392 -6.23 22.07 -2.44
CA GLN A 392 -6.28 22.93 -3.64
C GLN A 392 -6.76 22.17 -4.87
N GLN A 393 -6.53 20.87 -4.89
CA GLN A 393 -6.87 19.98 -5.98
C GLN A 393 -8.36 19.71 -6.03
N SER A 394 -8.83 19.34 -7.22
CA SER A 394 -10.11 18.70 -7.39
C SER A 394 -10.02 17.25 -6.92
N LEU A 395 -10.81 16.89 -5.91
CA LEU A 395 -10.99 15.49 -5.53
C LEU A 395 -11.87 14.81 -6.56
N THR A 396 -11.40 13.73 -7.19
CA THR A 396 -12.12 12.97 -8.23
C THR A 396 -12.54 11.59 -7.71
N GLY A 397 -13.44 10.90 -8.42
CA GLY A 397 -13.87 9.54 -8.10
C GLY A 397 -15.36 9.44 -7.79
N ASP A 398 -15.81 8.30 -7.30
CA ASP A 398 -17.23 7.96 -7.11
C ASP A 398 -17.62 7.83 -5.64
N GLY A 399 -16.65 7.58 -4.76
CA GLY A 399 -16.92 7.37 -3.35
C GLY A 399 -17.23 8.64 -2.55
N PRO A 400 -17.80 8.46 -1.35
CA PRO A 400 -18.18 9.56 -0.48
C PRO A 400 -16.99 10.24 0.20
N LEU A 401 -17.14 11.52 0.54
CA LEU A 401 -16.22 12.26 1.39
C LEU A 401 -16.83 12.45 2.78
N THR A 402 -16.17 11.95 3.81
CA THR A 402 -16.55 12.16 5.22
C THR A 402 -15.52 13.04 5.92
N LYS A 403 -15.96 14.17 6.47
CA LYS A 403 -15.15 15.09 7.26
C LYS A 403 -15.34 14.82 8.75
N GLN A 404 -14.24 14.52 9.43
CA GLN A 404 -14.15 14.36 10.89
C GLN A 404 -13.07 15.27 11.48
N GLY A 405 -13.03 15.40 12.81
CA GLY A 405 -12.07 16.19 13.56
C GLY A 405 -12.55 17.62 13.80
N THR A 406 -12.20 18.19 14.95
CA THR A 406 -12.68 19.52 15.37
C THR A 406 -12.14 20.69 14.55
N GLY A 407 -11.15 20.44 13.68
CA GLY A 407 -10.58 21.44 12.78
C GLY A 407 -11.41 21.66 11.52
N SER A 408 -10.90 22.48 10.60
CA SER A 408 -11.54 22.76 9.32
C SER A 408 -10.88 22.04 8.14
N LEU A 409 -11.67 21.67 7.14
CA LEU A 409 -11.21 21.21 5.82
C LEU A 409 -11.75 22.20 4.77
N SER A 410 -10.87 22.92 4.08
CA SER A 410 -11.23 23.85 3.00
C SER A 410 -10.90 23.23 1.66
N LEU A 411 -11.92 23.05 0.82
CA LEU A 411 -11.82 22.56 -0.54
C LEU A 411 -11.88 23.76 -1.50
N LYS A 412 -10.79 24.00 -2.22
CA LYS A 412 -10.65 25.14 -3.15
C LYS A 412 -10.74 24.76 -4.62
N GLY A 413 -10.33 23.54 -4.96
CA GLY A 413 -10.54 22.99 -6.29
C GLY A 413 -12.01 22.69 -6.52
N SER A 414 -12.41 22.53 -7.79
CA SER A 414 -13.74 22.00 -8.09
C SER A 414 -13.89 20.58 -7.52
N ILE A 415 -15.04 20.25 -6.95
CA ILE A 415 -15.32 18.86 -6.57
C ILE A 415 -15.62 18.11 -7.86
N GLY A 416 -14.85 17.05 -8.12
CA GLY A 416 -15.05 16.12 -9.23
C GLY A 416 -15.39 14.71 -8.75
N HIS A 417 -15.61 14.51 -7.45
CA HIS A 417 -16.10 13.24 -6.92
C HIS A 417 -17.62 13.23 -7.01
N SER A 418 -18.21 12.09 -7.36
CA SER A 418 -19.66 11.92 -7.52
C SER A 418 -20.36 11.31 -6.30
N GLY A 419 -19.63 11.14 -5.18
CA GLY A 419 -20.15 10.57 -3.94
C GLY A 419 -20.74 11.60 -2.98
N ASN A 420 -21.51 11.10 -2.01
CA ASN A 420 -22.12 11.93 -0.96
C ASN A 420 -21.07 12.63 -0.08
N THR A 421 -21.44 13.79 0.49
CA THR A 421 -20.60 14.52 1.44
C THR A 421 -21.18 14.44 2.85
N VAL A 422 -20.36 14.06 3.82
CA VAL A 422 -20.74 13.95 5.24
C VAL A 422 -19.82 14.82 6.09
N VAL A 423 -20.40 15.61 7.00
CA VAL A 423 -19.68 16.38 8.03
C VAL A 423 -20.09 15.86 9.40
N GLU A 424 -19.23 15.04 10.00
CA GLU A 424 -19.47 14.46 11.33
C GLU A 424 -19.03 15.41 12.45
N THR A 425 -17.92 16.12 12.26
CA THR A 425 -17.37 17.09 13.23
C THR A 425 -16.53 18.17 12.54
N GLY A 426 -16.53 19.37 13.15
CA GLY A 426 -15.76 20.53 12.69
C GLY A 426 -16.39 21.21 11.47
N THR A 427 -15.58 21.90 10.67
CA THR A 427 -16.09 22.68 9.54
C THR A 427 -15.58 22.12 8.21
N LEU A 428 -16.49 21.81 7.29
CA LEU A 428 -16.16 21.67 5.87
C LEU A 428 -16.43 23.01 5.17
N THR A 429 -15.43 23.57 4.50
CA THR A 429 -15.57 24.81 3.72
C THR A 429 -15.47 24.49 2.24
N LEU A 430 -16.49 24.89 1.47
CA LEU A 430 -16.51 24.76 0.01
C LEU A 430 -16.34 26.14 -0.60
N GLU A 431 -15.18 26.45 -1.19
CA GLU A 431 -14.92 27.80 -1.73
C GLU A 431 -15.69 28.11 -3.03
N LEU A 432 -16.35 27.11 -3.62
CA LEU A 432 -17.10 27.20 -4.87
C LEU A 432 -18.40 26.37 -4.75
N PRO A 433 -19.46 26.70 -5.51
CA PRO A 433 -20.68 25.87 -5.62
C PRO A 433 -20.41 24.68 -6.56
N ILE A 434 -19.98 23.56 -6.01
CA ILE A 434 -19.33 22.46 -6.74
C ILE A 434 -19.89 21.09 -6.38
N LEU A 435 -20.90 21.02 -5.53
CA LEU A 435 -21.58 19.77 -5.25
C LEU A 435 -22.38 19.34 -6.49
N SER A 436 -22.47 18.05 -6.75
CA SER A 436 -23.36 17.55 -7.79
C SER A 436 -24.80 17.64 -7.33
N ASP A 437 -25.69 17.96 -8.27
CA ASP A 437 -27.14 17.94 -8.10
C ASP A 437 -27.68 16.57 -7.66
N SER A 438 -26.91 15.49 -7.85
CA SER A 438 -27.25 14.13 -7.41
C SER A 438 -26.74 13.78 -5.99
N HIS A 439 -25.93 14.65 -5.37
CA HIS A 439 -25.32 14.36 -4.06
C HIS A 439 -26.29 14.61 -2.90
N SER A 440 -26.15 13.78 -1.87
CA SER A 440 -26.64 14.10 -0.54
C SER A 440 -25.54 14.76 0.28
N VAL A 441 -25.93 15.77 1.07
CA VAL A 441 -25.09 16.40 2.09
C VAL A 441 -25.66 16.06 3.46
N SER A 442 -24.85 15.44 4.31
CA SER A 442 -25.21 15.15 5.71
C SER A 442 -24.35 15.97 6.66
N VAL A 443 -24.97 16.63 7.63
CA VAL A 443 -24.28 17.34 8.71
C VAL A 443 -24.83 16.85 10.05
N SER A 444 -23.95 16.37 10.93
CA SER A 444 -24.35 15.73 12.20
C SER A 444 -23.69 16.39 13.39
N GLY A 445 -24.47 16.63 14.44
CA GLY A 445 -24.01 17.15 15.73
C GLY A 445 -23.90 18.69 15.78
N PRO A 446 -23.86 19.25 17.00
CA PRO A 446 -23.94 20.70 17.21
C PRO A 446 -22.65 21.46 16.87
N SER A 447 -21.56 20.75 16.57
CA SER A 447 -20.24 21.31 16.28
C SER A 447 -19.81 21.08 14.83
N SER A 448 -20.77 20.77 13.96
CA SER A 448 -20.55 20.42 12.56
C SER A 448 -21.17 21.46 11.66
N HIS A 449 -20.35 22.00 10.77
CA HIS A 449 -20.75 23.12 9.93
C HIS A 449 -20.29 22.90 8.49
N LEU A 450 -21.18 23.24 7.56
CA LEU A 450 -20.86 23.45 6.17
C LEU A 450 -20.75 24.95 5.91
N LYS A 451 -19.56 25.41 5.55
CA LYS A 451 -19.30 26.83 5.28
C LYS A 451 -19.23 27.09 3.78
N LEU A 452 -20.08 28.00 3.31
CA LEU A 452 -20.25 28.38 1.91
C LEU A 452 -19.89 29.87 1.71
N PRO A 453 -18.61 30.25 1.59
CA PRO A 453 -18.17 31.65 1.49
C PRO A 453 -18.41 32.32 0.11
N HIS A 454 -18.89 31.58 -0.90
CA HIS A 454 -18.94 32.03 -2.30
C HIS A 454 -20.14 32.89 -2.69
N GLY A 455 -21.17 33.01 -1.84
CA GLY A 455 -22.34 33.85 -2.13
C GLY A 455 -23.24 33.36 -3.26
N GLN A 456 -23.08 32.12 -3.71
CA GLN A 456 -23.90 31.48 -4.75
C GLN A 456 -24.82 30.42 -4.14
N VAL A 457 -25.80 29.97 -4.92
CA VAL A 457 -26.60 28.78 -4.63
C VAL A 457 -25.86 27.57 -5.20
N ASP A 458 -25.64 26.55 -4.37
CA ASP A 458 -25.19 25.22 -4.80
C ASP A 458 -26.37 24.25 -4.74
N ARG A 459 -26.46 23.30 -5.68
CA ARG A 459 -27.62 22.41 -5.83
C ARG A 459 -27.27 21.01 -5.38
N ILE A 460 -28.17 20.37 -4.64
CA ILE A 460 -27.99 19.02 -4.12
C ILE A 460 -29.28 18.23 -4.16
N ALA A 461 -29.18 16.90 -4.17
CA ALA A 461 -30.34 16.03 -4.11
C ALA A 461 -31.01 16.13 -2.74
N ARG A 462 -30.22 16.01 -1.66
CA ARG A 462 -30.73 15.99 -0.28
C ARG A 462 -29.83 16.72 0.69
N LEU A 463 -30.46 17.39 1.67
CA LEU A 463 -29.82 17.83 2.90
C LEU A 463 -30.33 16.98 4.07
N ILE A 464 -29.41 16.44 4.85
CA ILE A 464 -29.69 15.64 6.04
C ILE A 464 -29.04 16.33 7.23
N ILE A 465 -29.82 16.64 8.26
CA ILE A 465 -29.34 17.29 9.48
C ILE A 465 -29.67 16.38 10.65
N ASP A 466 -28.66 15.93 11.40
CA ASP A 466 -28.82 15.02 12.54
C ASP A 466 -29.64 13.76 12.19
N GLY A 467 -29.38 13.20 11.00
CA GLY A 467 -30.10 12.04 10.46
C GLY A 467 -31.51 12.34 9.93
N ILE A 468 -31.97 13.60 9.98
CA ILE A 468 -33.29 14.01 9.49
C ILE A 468 -33.18 14.63 8.10
N VAL A 469 -33.82 13.99 7.13
CA VAL A 469 -33.98 14.50 5.76
C VAL A 469 -34.79 15.80 5.80
N GLN A 470 -34.24 16.84 5.19
CA GLN A 470 -34.86 18.15 5.14
C GLN A 470 -35.81 18.28 3.93
N PRO A 471 -36.93 19.02 4.03
CA PRO A 471 -37.80 19.31 2.89
C PRO A 471 -37.04 19.93 1.69
N ALA A 472 -37.58 19.76 0.48
CA ALA A 472 -37.08 20.48 -0.68
C ALA A 472 -37.22 22.00 -0.50
N GLY A 473 -36.22 22.75 -0.93
CA GLY A 473 -36.17 24.22 -0.78
C GLY A 473 -34.77 24.79 -0.67
N LEU A 474 -34.68 26.11 -0.52
CA LEU A 474 -33.42 26.83 -0.36
C LEU A 474 -33.03 26.94 1.12
N TYR A 475 -31.80 26.56 1.47
CA TYR A 475 -31.24 26.57 2.83
C TYR A 475 -30.04 27.51 2.90
N LYS A 476 -29.97 28.32 3.95
CA LYS A 476 -28.92 29.34 4.13
C LYS A 476 -28.49 29.49 5.58
N ALA A 477 -27.36 30.17 5.78
CA ALA A 477 -26.88 30.54 7.11
C ALA A 477 -27.87 31.50 7.82
N PRO A 478 -27.97 31.46 9.17
CA PRO A 478 -28.81 32.40 9.91
C PRO A 478 -28.38 33.84 9.67
N GLY A 479 -29.34 34.72 9.36
CA GLY A 479 -29.08 36.14 9.07
C GLY A 479 -28.46 36.42 7.69
N ALA A 480 -28.21 35.42 6.84
CA ALA A 480 -27.79 35.65 5.45
C ALA A 480 -28.91 36.32 4.64
N SER A 481 -28.55 37.22 3.72
CA SER A 481 -29.51 37.92 2.86
C SER A 481 -30.21 36.99 1.87
N GLY A 482 -31.43 37.33 1.44
CA GLY A 482 -32.19 36.58 0.43
C GLY A 482 -33.23 35.62 1.03
N PRO A 483 -34.06 34.98 0.18
CA PRO A 483 -35.05 34.00 0.62
C PRO A 483 -34.39 32.68 1.07
N GLY A 484 -35.13 31.82 1.76
CA GLY A 484 -34.69 30.48 2.16
C GLY A 484 -34.83 30.21 3.66
N THR A 485 -34.81 28.93 4.01
CA THR A 485 -34.83 28.41 5.37
C THR A 485 -33.47 28.62 6.02
N GLU A 486 -33.45 29.30 7.16
CA GLU A 486 -32.22 29.48 7.95
C GLU A 486 -31.92 28.24 8.77
N THR A 487 -30.67 27.79 8.76
CA THR A 487 -30.22 26.64 9.55
C THR A 487 -28.81 26.87 10.13
N PRO A 488 -28.57 26.59 11.41
CA PRO A 488 -27.28 26.84 12.06
C PRO A 488 -26.13 25.96 11.55
N VAL A 489 -26.42 24.88 10.81
CA VAL A 489 -25.39 24.02 10.23
C VAL A 489 -24.71 24.63 9.00
N ILE A 490 -25.32 25.67 8.39
CA ILE A 490 -24.72 26.39 7.26
C ILE A 490 -24.12 27.70 7.75
N GLU A 491 -22.90 27.98 7.31
CA GLU A 491 -22.19 29.25 7.52
C GLU A 491 -21.85 29.92 6.18
N GLY A 492 -21.56 31.23 6.21
CA GLY A 492 -21.11 31.98 5.04
C GLY A 492 -22.24 32.69 4.29
N SER A 493 -21.94 33.14 3.09
CA SER A 493 -22.83 33.96 2.25
C SER A 493 -23.60 33.14 1.21
N GLY A 494 -23.17 31.91 0.94
CA GLY A 494 -23.81 30.97 0.00
C GLY A 494 -24.98 30.21 0.61
N SER A 495 -25.61 29.37 -0.21
CA SER A 495 -26.82 28.62 0.15
C SER A 495 -26.91 27.30 -0.63
N LEU A 496 -27.73 26.38 -0.15
CA LEU A 496 -28.02 25.08 -0.78
C LEU A 496 -29.46 25.03 -1.30
N GLU A 497 -29.67 24.68 -2.56
CA GLU A 497 -30.97 24.30 -3.10
C GLU A 497 -31.14 22.78 -3.01
N VAL A 498 -32.03 22.34 -2.13
CA VAL A 498 -32.38 20.93 -1.89
C VAL A 498 -33.53 20.53 -2.80
N ARG A 499 -33.31 19.52 -3.65
CA ARG A 499 -34.28 19.12 -4.69
C ARG A 499 -35.33 18.14 -4.21
N PHE A 500 -34.96 17.18 -3.35
CA PHE A 500 -35.84 16.10 -2.93
C PHE A 500 -35.98 16.08 -1.41
N GLY A 501 -37.23 16.07 -0.95
CA GLY A 501 -37.57 16.05 0.47
C GLY A 501 -37.93 14.66 0.99
N PRO A 502 -38.41 14.59 2.26
CA PRO A 502 -38.87 13.34 2.85
C PRO A 502 -39.94 12.63 2.00
N GLY A 503 -39.83 11.31 1.88
CA GLY A 503 -40.78 10.48 1.13
C GLY A 503 -40.50 10.34 -0.37
N GLN A 504 -39.46 11.00 -0.90
CA GLN A 504 -39.03 10.87 -2.30
C GLN A 504 -37.75 10.05 -2.40
N VAL A 505 -37.84 8.74 -2.68
CA VAL A 505 -36.65 7.88 -2.85
C VAL A 505 -35.82 8.39 -4.03
N ILE A 506 -34.51 8.55 -3.85
CA ILE A 506 -33.57 8.92 -4.91
C ILE A 506 -32.68 7.73 -5.29
N PHE A 507 -32.04 7.77 -6.46
CA PHE A 507 -31.24 6.67 -6.99
C PHE A 507 -30.13 6.24 -6.04
N SER A 508 -29.45 7.20 -5.41
CA SER A 508 -28.37 6.91 -4.46
C SER A 508 -28.83 6.13 -3.23
N GLU A 509 -30.12 6.20 -2.86
CA GLU A 509 -30.71 5.37 -1.81
C GLU A 509 -31.05 3.98 -2.33
N TRP A 510 -31.56 3.90 -3.57
CA TRP A 510 -31.85 2.60 -4.20
C TRP A 510 -30.59 1.77 -4.40
N ILE A 511 -29.52 2.35 -4.99
CA ILE A 511 -28.28 1.61 -5.27
C ILE A 511 -27.56 1.19 -4.00
N ALA A 512 -27.70 1.93 -2.89
CA ALA A 512 -27.11 1.58 -1.61
C ALA A 512 -27.65 0.23 -1.05
N ASP A 513 -28.88 -0.15 -1.41
CA ASP A 513 -29.48 -1.44 -1.06
C ASP A 513 -29.09 -2.58 -2.01
N HIS A 514 -28.30 -2.30 -3.06
CA HIS A 514 -27.91 -3.24 -4.11
C HIS A 514 -26.38 -3.38 -4.25
N GLN A 515 -25.63 -3.26 -3.14
CA GLN A 515 -24.20 -3.58 -3.16
C GLN A 515 -23.96 -5.04 -3.59
N PRO A 516 -22.88 -5.35 -4.33
CA PRO A 516 -21.73 -4.49 -4.65
C PRO A 516 -21.87 -3.57 -5.88
N ALA A 517 -23.06 -3.35 -6.43
CA ALA A 517 -23.24 -2.35 -7.48
C ALA A 517 -23.14 -0.92 -6.93
N TYR A 518 -22.53 -0.02 -7.71
CA TYR A 518 -22.36 1.39 -7.36
C TYR A 518 -22.66 2.31 -8.54
N SER A 519 -22.91 3.59 -8.27
CA SER A 519 -23.10 4.64 -9.29
C SER A 519 -24.22 4.37 -10.32
N PHE A 520 -24.53 5.38 -11.13
CA PHE A 520 -25.61 5.31 -12.14
C PHE A 520 -25.14 4.73 -13.48
N GLU A 521 -23.85 4.90 -13.81
CA GLU A 521 -23.31 4.63 -15.15
C GLU A 521 -22.47 3.35 -15.24
N GLU A 522 -22.20 2.70 -14.11
CA GLU A 522 -21.54 1.40 -14.05
C GLU A 522 -22.46 0.26 -14.48
N ASP A 523 -21.85 -0.82 -14.91
CA ASP A 523 -22.46 -2.10 -15.30
C ASP A 523 -21.79 -3.16 -14.41
N SER A 524 -22.41 -3.44 -13.26
CA SER A 524 -21.76 -4.14 -12.15
C SER A 524 -21.60 -5.64 -12.41
N ASP A 525 -22.49 -6.24 -13.18
CA ASP A 525 -22.48 -7.66 -13.54
C ASP A 525 -21.93 -7.92 -14.96
N GLY A 526 -21.68 -6.87 -15.74
CA GLY A 526 -21.01 -6.93 -17.03
C GLY A 526 -21.91 -7.44 -18.15
N ASP A 527 -23.23 -7.28 -18.03
CA ASP A 527 -24.21 -7.75 -19.01
C ASP A 527 -24.51 -6.72 -20.12
N GLY A 528 -23.97 -5.50 -19.99
CA GLY A 528 -24.17 -4.38 -20.90
C GLY A 528 -25.29 -3.42 -20.47
N LEU A 529 -25.98 -3.66 -19.35
CA LEU A 529 -26.98 -2.79 -18.75
C LEU A 529 -26.37 -2.02 -17.59
N LYS A 530 -26.40 -0.70 -17.70
CA LYS A 530 -25.93 0.17 -16.62
C LYS A 530 -26.93 0.17 -15.46
N ASN A 531 -26.44 0.36 -14.24
CA ASN A 531 -27.23 0.40 -12.99
C ASN A 531 -28.40 1.40 -13.04
N GLY A 532 -28.23 2.54 -13.71
CA GLY A 532 -29.31 3.49 -13.93
C GLY A 532 -30.44 2.94 -14.82
N LEU A 533 -30.09 2.13 -15.82
CA LEU A 533 -31.04 1.47 -16.71
C LEU A 533 -31.68 0.24 -16.04
N GLU A 534 -30.90 -0.50 -15.26
CA GLU A 534 -31.35 -1.57 -14.37
C GLU A 534 -32.44 -1.06 -13.42
N HIS A 535 -32.22 0.10 -12.79
CA HIS A 535 -33.25 0.76 -11.96
C HIS A 535 -34.50 1.13 -12.75
N VAL A 536 -34.35 1.62 -13.99
CA VAL A 536 -35.50 1.89 -14.87
C VAL A 536 -36.27 0.61 -15.19
N PHE A 537 -35.56 -0.51 -15.34
CA PHE A 537 -36.13 -1.82 -15.65
C PHE A 537 -36.69 -2.54 -14.40
N GLY A 538 -36.28 -2.13 -13.20
CA GLY A 538 -36.62 -2.80 -11.95
C GLY A 538 -35.90 -4.14 -11.80
N SER A 539 -34.71 -4.24 -12.38
CA SER A 539 -33.86 -5.42 -12.37
C SER A 539 -32.75 -5.30 -11.30
N ASP A 540 -31.95 -6.35 -11.11
CA ASP A 540 -30.97 -6.41 -10.02
C ASP A 540 -29.58 -6.21 -10.60
N PRO A 541 -28.90 -5.08 -10.29
CA PRO A 541 -27.64 -4.66 -10.92
C PRO A 541 -26.48 -5.63 -10.70
N ASN A 542 -26.65 -6.64 -9.83
CA ASN A 542 -25.64 -7.65 -9.56
C ASN A 542 -25.89 -8.99 -10.27
N ASN A 543 -26.94 -9.09 -11.09
CA ASN A 543 -27.38 -10.33 -11.70
C ASN A 543 -27.68 -10.15 -13.18
N PHE A 544 -27.03 -10.95 -14.03
CA PHE A 544 -27.22 -10.88 -15.48
C PHE A 544 -28.71 -10.81 -15.87
N ASN A 545 -29.09 -9.75 -16.56
CA ASN A 545 -30.45 -9.44 -16.93
C ASN A 545 -30.65 -9.40 -18.46
N PRO A 546 -31.81 -9.84 -18.96
CA PRO A 546 -32.05 -9.86 -20.40
C PRO A 546 -32.22 -8.44 -20.93
N ALA A 547 -31.41 -8.09 -21.93
CA ALA A 547 -31.52 -6.84 -22.66
C ALA A 547 -32.94 -6.62 -23.26
N PRO A 548 -33.33 -5.36 -23.54
CA PRO A 548 -34.56 -5.04 -24.26
C PRO A 548 -34.75 -5.91 -25.50
N ARG A 549 -35.96 -6.47 -25.63
CA ARG A 549 -36.28 -7.46 -26.66
C ARG A 549 -36.93 -6.79 -27.86
N MET A 550 -36.38 -6.99 -29.05
CA MET A 550 -37.08 -6.62 -30.28
C MET A 550 -38.19 -7.63 -30.60
N ILE A 551 -39.42 -7.15 -30.79
CA ILE A 551 -40.60 -8.03 -30.97
C ILE A 551 -41.28 -7.88 -32.33
N THR A 552 -41.03 -6.80 -33.07
CA THR A 552 -41.52 -6.65 -34.44
C THR A 552 -40.51 -5.89 -35.28
N LEU A 553 -40.25 -6.42 -36.48
CA LEU A 553 -39.49 -5.76 -37.53
C LEU A 553 -40.28 -5.83 -38.84
N ALA A 554 -40.71 -4.68 -39.33
CA ALA A 554 -41.40 -4.52 -40.60
C ALA A 554 -40.79 -3.33 -41.37
N THR A 555 -41.11 -3.20 -42.65
CA THR A 555 -40.61 -2.07 -43.45
C THR A 555 -41.01 -0.74 -42.81
N GLY A 556 -40.02 0.02 -42.32
CA GLY A 556 -40.20 1.31 -41.67
C GLY A 556 -40.75 1.27 -40.23
N ILE A 557 -40.90 0.09 -39.63
CA ILE A 557 -41.41 -0.06 -38.26
C ILE A 557 -40.56 -1.05 -37.47
N ALA A 558 -40.11 -0.66 -36.28
CA ALA A 558 -39.53 -1.55 -35.28
C ALA A 558 -40.27 -1.40 -33.95
N ILE A 559 -40.49 -2.49 -33.21
CA ILE A 559 -41.06 -2.44 -31.87
C ILE A 559 -40.08 -3.10 -30.89
N LEU A 560 -39.66 -2.31 -29.89
CA LEU A 560 -38.81 -2.74 -28.78
C LEU A 560 -39.68 -2.94 -27.53
N GLU A 561 -39.53 -4.05 -26.84
CA GLU A 561 -40.18 -4.35 -25.57
C GLU A 561 -39.14 -4.35 -24.44
N HIS A 562 -39.43 -3.66 -23.34
CA HIS A 562 -38.60 -3.66 -22.15
C HIS A 562 -39.45 -3.61 -20.86
N PRO A 563 -38.95 -4.15 -19.74
CA PRO A 563 -39.61 -4.00 -18.44
C PRO A 563 -39.55 -2.53 -17.98
N LEU A 564 -40.39 -2.19 -17.01
CA LEU A 564 -40.38 -0.89 -16.34
C LEU A 564 -40.62 -1.10 -14.86
N ALA A 565 -39.79 -0.49 -14.02
CA ALA A 565 -39.96 -0.51 -12.58
C ALA A 565 -41.33 0.07 -12.18
N ALA A 566 -41.94 -0.52 -11.14
CA ALA A 566 -43.23 -0.07 -10.62
C ALA A 566 -43.19 1.40 -10.12
N SER A 567 -42.02 1.84 -9.66
CA SER A 567 -41.74 3.20 -9.25
C SER A 567 -40.30 3.55 -9.58
N LEU A 568 -40.10 4.71 -10.20
CA LEU A 568 -38.77 5.26 -10.41
C LEU A 568 -38.36 6.13 -9.21
N ALA A 569 -37.05 6.21 -9.01
CA ALA A 569 -36.49 7.20 -8.09
C ALA A 569 -36.83 8.61 -8.59
N ALA A 570 -37.02 9.54 -7.66
CA ALA A 570 -37.48 10.88 -7.96
C ALA A 570 -36.48 11.68 -8.84
N ASP A 571 -35.20 11.31 -8.80
CA ASP A 571 -34.13 11.85 -9.61
C ASP A 571 -33.84 11.03 -10.88
N VAL A 572 -34.64 10.02 -11.21
CA VAL A 572 -34.44 9.18 -12.40
C VAL A 572 -35.59 9.32 -13.38
N SER A 573 -35.23 9.46 -14.65
CA SER A 573 -36.15 9.44 -15.79
C SER A 573 -35.57 8.56 -16.90
N TYR A 574 -36.35 8.32 -17.96
CA TYR A 574 -35.87 7.58 -19.11
C TYR A 574 -36.46 8.15 -20.40
N SER A 575 -35.78 7.91 -21.51
CA SER A 575 -36.26 8.24 -22.85
C SER A 575 -35.93 7.16 -23.85
N HIS A 576 -36.62 7.18 -24.98
CA HIS A 576 -36.29 6.37 -26.15
C HIS A 576 -35.60 7.23 -27.20
N GLU A 577 -34.59 6.67 -27.85
CA GLU A 577 -33.83 7.33 -28.91
C GLU A 577 -33.65 6.40 -30.10
N TRP A 578 -33.40 6.97 -31.28
CA TRP A 578 -33.17 6.24 -32.51
C TRP A 578 -31.86 6.64 -33.19
N SER A 579 -31.30 5.72 -33.98
CA SER A 579 -30.08 5.95 -34.76
C SER A 579 -30.08 5.13 -36.05
N LYS A 580 -29.31 5.56 -37.04
CA LYS A 580 -29.02 4.77 -38.26
C LYS A 580 -27.66 4.07 -38.21
N ASP A 581 -26.78 4.44 -37.28
CA ASP A 581 -25.37 4.05 -37.28
C ASP A 581 -24.79 3.70 -35.91
N LEU A 582 -25.61 3.72 -34.84
CA LEU A 582 -25.23 3.54 -33.43
C LEU A 582 -24.30 4.63 -32.86
N ILE A 583 -23.98 5.66 -33.63
CA ILE A 583 -23.09 6.76 -33.24
C ILE A 583 -23.93 8.01 -32.99
N HIS A 584 -24.77 8.39 -33.94
CA HIS A 584 -25.62 9.57 -33.87
C HIS A 584 -27.02 9.18 -33.40
N TRP A 585 -27.38 9.63 -32.21
CA TRP A 585 -28.66 9.33 -31.57
C TRP A 585 -29.57 10.55 -31.59
N HIS A 586 -30.84 10.30 -31.90
CA HIS A 586 -31.86 11.31 -32.12
C HIS A 586 -33.07 11.03 -31.23
N ARG A 587 -33.72 12.10 -30.75
CA ARG A 587 -35.00 12.01 -30.07
C ARG A 587 -36.12 11.72 -31.06
N SER A 588 -37.30 11.35 -30.55
CA SER A 588 -38.49 11.21 -31.38
C SER A 588 -38.74 12.49 -32.18
N ASP A 589 -38.99 12.34 -33.47
CA ASP A 589 -39.34 13.42 -34.40
C ASP A 589 -38.20 14.42 -34.72
N GLU A 590 -37.01 14.20 -34.14
CA GLU A 590 -35.78 14.89 -34.53
C GLU A 590 -35.33 14.45 -35.93
N SER A 591 -34.71 15.35 -36.68
CA SER A 591 -34.25 15.08 -38.05
C SER A 591 -32.76 14.81 -38.07
N ASP A 592 -32.38 13.73 -38.72
CA ASP A 592 -30.98 13.52 -39.08
C ASP A 592 -30.59 14.47 -40.24
N THR A 593 -29.29 14.59 -40.46
CA THR A 593 -28.65 15.46 -41.47
C THR A 593 -29.17 15.26 -42.90
N ASP A 594 -29.71 14.08 -43.23
CA ASP A 594 -30.31 13.76 -44.54
C ASP A 594 -31.85 13.93 -44.58
N GLY A 595 -32.44 14.46 -43.51
CA GLY A 595 -33.89 14.66 -43.39
C GLY A 595 -34.67 13.40 -42.96
N THR A 596 -33.98 12.33 -42.59
CA THR A 596 -34.61 11.14 -42.01
C THR A 596 -35.20 11.45 -40.64
N ARG A 597 -36.44 11.00 -40.38
CA ARG A 597 -37.14 11.21 -39.10
C ARG A 597 -37.89 9.97 -38.67
N VAL A 598 -37.88 9.73 -37.36
CA VAL A 598 -38.55 8.60 -36.72
C VAL A 598 -39.43 9.09 -35.59
N ILE A 599 -40.70 8.71 -35.59
CA ILE A 599 -41.61 8.92 -34.45
C ILE A 599 -41.53 7.72 -33.53
N ILE A 600 -41.29 7.96 -32.24
CA ILE A 600 -41.27 6.93 -31.21
C ILE A 600 -42.55 7.03 -30.39
N THR A 601 -43.35 5.96 -30.39
CA THR A 601 -44.62 5.89 -29.66
C THR A 601 -44.54 4.82 -28.57
N PRO A 602 -44.55 5.20 -27.27
CA PRO A 602 -44.69 4.26 -26.18
C PRO A 602 -46.10 3.65 -26.17
N ILE A 603 -46.17 2.34 -26.04
CA ILE A 603 -47.37 1.51 -25.95
C ILE A 603 -47.25 0.76 -24.63
N THR A 604 -48.11 1.10 -23.67
CA THR A 604 -48.19 0.36 -22.40
C THR A 604 -48.79 -1.02 -22.67
N SER A 605 -48.02 -2.06 -22.34
CA SER A 605 -48.48 -3.45 -22.33
C SER A 605 -48.57 -3.92 -20.87
N GLY A 606 -49.46 -4.86 -20.57
CA GLY A 606 -49.69 -5.32 -19.19
C GLY A 606 -48.47 -5.95 -18.47
N SER A 607 -47.33 -6.11 -19.16
CA SER A 607 -46.09 -6.69 -18.64
C SER A 607 -44.82 -5.83 -18.88
N GLY A 608 -44.95 -4.61 -19.41
CA GLY A 608 -43.82 -3.74 -19.74
C GLY A 608 -44.17 -2.62 -20.74
N ILE A 609 -43.15 -1.88 -21.20
CA ILE A 609 -43.31 -0.84 -22.23
C ILE A 609 -42.89 -1.39 -23.59
N GLN A 610 -43.75 -1.19 -24.59
CA GLN A 610 -43.41 -1.41 -25.99
C GLN A 610 -43.19 -0.05 -26.67
N ALA A 611 -42.01 0.23 -27.20
CA ALA A 611 -41.75 1.44 -27.97
C ALA A 611 -41.77 1.13 -29.46
N GLN A 612 -42.72 1.73 -30.18
CA GLN A 612 -42.79 1.65 -31.65
C GLN A 612 -41.97 2.78 -32.27
N TYR A 613 -40.99 2.42 -33.09
CA TYR A 613 -40.16 3.31 -33.89
C TYR A 613 -40.65 3.29 -35.33
N GLN A 614 -41.25 4.39 -35.77
CA GLN A 614 -41.82 4.51 -37.11
C GLN A 614 -41.04 5.53 -37.95
N LEU A 615 -40.45 5.07 -39.06
CA LEU A 615 -39.86 5.94 -40.06
C LEU A 615 -40.97 6.74 -40.77
N VAL A 616 -40.94 8.07 -40.64
CA VAL A 616 -41.97 8.96 -41.21
C VAL A 616 -41.48 9.81 -42.38
N SER A 617 -40.17 10.00 -42.53
CA SER A 617 -39.55 10.64 -43.69
C SER A 617 -38.12 10.16 -43.91
N GLY A 618 -37.61 10.32 -45.13
CA GLY A 618 -36.27 9.89 -45.52
C GLY A 618 -36.17 8.39 -45.80
N SER A 619 -34.96 7.84 -45.70
CA SER A 619 -34.68 6.42 -45.91
C SER A 619 -33.56 5.96 -44.99
N ALA A 620 -33.73 4.79 -44.39
CA ALA A 620 -32.70 4.16 -43.56
C ALA A 620 -32.54 2.68 -43.97
N MET A 621 -31.30 2.24 -44.22
CA MET A 621 -31.01 0.82 -44.47
C MET A 621 -31.09 -0.02 -43.18
N GLN A 622 -30.79 0.62 -42.05
CA GLN A 622 -30.88 0.05 -40.71
C GLN A 622 -31.46 1.11 -39.78
N LEU A 623 -32.24 0.67 -38.80
CA LEU A 623 -32.80 1.52 -37.76
C LEU A 623 -32.55 0.85 -36.41
N PHE A 624 -31.93 1.60 -35.51
CA PHE A 624 -31.65 1.18 -34.13
C PHE A 624 -32.50 2.00 -33.19
N GLY A 625 -33.00 1.35 -32.14
CA GLY A 625 -33.71 1.99 -31.03
C GLY A 625 -33.01 1.64 -29.72
N ARG A 626 -32.93 2.59 -28.78
CA ARG A 626 -32.46 2.34 -27.42
C ARG A 626 -33.36 2.99 -26.38
N VAL A 627 -33.26 2.48 -25.16
CA VAL A 627 -33.74 3.14 -23.94
C VAL A 627 -32.53 3.76 -23.26
N VAL A 628 -32.65 5.00 -22.80
CA VAL A 628 -31.60 5.71 -22.05
C VAL A 628 -32.19 6.11 -20.72
N ALA A 629 -31.53 5.73 -19.62
CA ALA A 629 -31.84 6.23 -18.30
C ALA A 629 -31.10 7.57 -18.10
N HIS A 630 -31.77 8.53 -17.47
CA HIS A 630 -31.21 9.82 -17.12
C HIS A 630 -31.36 10.03 -15.63
N GLN A 631 -30.24 10.21 -14.93
CA GLN A 631 -30.26 10.84 -13.62
C GLN A 631 -30.38 12.34 -13.82
N LEU A 632 -31.30 13.00 -13.13
CA LEU A 632 -31.54 14.43 -13.23
C LEU A 632 -30.30 15.19 -12.73
N THR A 633 -29.39 15.49 -13.65
CA THR A 633 -28.11 16.17 -13.39
C THR A 633 -28.02 17.56 -14.04
N THR A 634 -29.00 18.01 -14.84
CA THR A 634 -29.08 19.39 -15.41
C THR A 634 -30.38 19.66 -16.21
N PRO A 635 -30.71 20.92 -16.58
CA PRO A 635 -29.96 22.19 -16.41
C PRO A 635 -30.32 23.02 -15.17
#